data_AF-C6TM97-F1
#
_entry.id   AF-C6TM97-F1
#
_cell.length_a   1.000
_cell.length_b   1.000
_cell.length_c   1.000
_cell.angle_alpha   90.00
_cell.angle_beta   90.00
_cell.angle_gamma   90.00
#
_symmetry.space_group_name_H-M   'P 1'
#
loop_
_entity.id
_entity.type
_entity.pdbx_description
1 polymer ?
#
loop_
_entity_poly.entity_id
_entity_poly.type
_entity_poly.pdbx_seq_one_letter_code
_entity_poly.pdbx_strand_id
1 'polypeptide(L)'
;MSPMPLPWVAMIKEPPLPQRCSPPFCTTNSTRGNSTYEPYLAVHHILLSHSSAVRLYRRKYRDQQHGYVGISVYTFGFIPLTDSEKDKAASQRARDFLVGWIIEPLVHGDYPISMKKNAGARIPTFTTRESEQLKGSSDFIGVIYYNNVNVTDNPDALKTPLRDILADMAASLIYLQDLFSEEEYPVTPWSLREELNNFQLHYGNPPMFIHENGQRTMSNSSLQDVSRVKYLQGNIGGVLDALRDGSNIKGYFAWSFLDLFELLAGYKSSFGLYYVDRDDPELKRYPKLSAKWYKWFLRGTIELKKDASFDSVGHLFQ
;
A
#
# COMPACT_ATOMS: atom_id res chain seq x y z
N MET A 1 7.55 6.48 33.42
CA MET A 1 6.57 5.93 32.44
C MET A 1 7.10 4.58 31.99
N SER A 2 6.49 3.49 32.43
CA SER A 2 6.81 2.16 31.91
C SER A 2 6.50 2.12 30.41
N PRO A 3 7.31 1.47 29.58
CA PRO A 3 6.99 1.30 28.17
C PRO A 3 5.67 0.49 28.09
N MET A 4 4.63 1.09 27.53
CA MET A 4 3.44 0.33 27.16
C MET A 4 3.86 -0.73 26.14
N PRO A 5 3.51 -2.01 26.34
CA PRO A 5 3.77 -3.03 25.32
C PRO A 5 3.03 -2.66 24.03
N LEU A 6 3.66 -2.95 22.89
CA LEU A 6 3.17 -2.64 21.54
C LEU A 6 1.68 -3.01 21.39
N PRO A 7 0.75 -2.04 21.31
CA PRO A 7 -0.68 -2.34 21.22
C PRO A 7 -1.11 -2.85 19.83
N TRP A 8 -0.17 -2.96 18.88
CA TRP A 8 -0.45 -3.19 17.47
C TRP A 8 0.47 -4.28 16.93
N VAL A 9 -0.13 -5.38 16.47
CA VAL A 9 0.59 -6.40 15.68
C VAL A 9 0.06 -6.33 14.25
N ALA A 10 0.85 -5.74 13.35
CA ALA A 10 0.66 -5.91 11.92
C ALA A 10 1.32 -7.23 11.52
N MET A 11 0.53 -8.19 11.05
CA MET A 11 0.99 -9.57 10.94
C MET A 11 1.61 -9.90 9.59
N ILE A 12 1.13 -9.26 8.52
CA ILE A 12 1.59 -9.50 7.15
C ILE A 12 1.66 -8.15 6.43
N LYS A 13 2.86 -7.80 6.01
CA LYS A 13 3.17 -6.65 5.17
C LYS A 13 3.57 -7.21 3.81
N GLU A 14 2.59 -7.26 2.91
CA GLU A 14 2.66 -7.83 1.56
C GLU A 14 3.00 -9.33 1.49
N PRO A 15 2.34 -10.11 0.61
CA PRO A 15 2.91 -11.38 0.17
C PRO A 15 4.28 -11.09 -0.48
N PRO A 16 5.41 -11.63 0.01
CA PRO A 16 6.61 -11.63 -0.81
C PRO A 16 6.25 -12.38 -2.09
N LEU A 17 6.27 -11.69 -3.23
CA LEU A 17 6.21 -12.35 -4.52
C LEU A 17 7.34 -13.38 -4.51
N PRO A 18 7.03 -14.69 -4.63
CA PRO A 18 8.06 -15.71 -4.56
C PRO A 18 9.14 -15.37 -5.60
N GLN A 19 10.42 -15.59 -5.29
CA GLN A 19 11.50 -15.64 -6.30
C GLN A 19 11.34 -16.85 -7.25
N ARG A 20 10.09 -17.25 -7.51
CA ARG A 20 9.64 -18.40 -8.27
C ARG A 20 8.54 -17.87 -9.19
N CYS A 21 8.88 -17.76 -10.45
CA CYS A 21 7.97 -17.39 -11.53
C CYS A 21 8.26 -18.36 -12.69
N SER A 22 7.34 -18.45 -13.65
CA SER A 22 7.52 -19.20 -14.89
C SER A 22 7.44 -18.29 -16.13
N PRO A 23 8.28 -18.49 -17.16
CA PRO A 23 8.13 -17.82 -18.45
C PRO A 23 6.70 -17.98 -19.02
N PRO A 24 6.18 -16.98 -19.75
CA PRO A 24 6.82 -15.72 -20.16
C PRO A 24 6.75 -14.60 -19.10
N PHE A 25 6.19 -14.86 -17.91
CA PHE A 25 5.90 -13.83 -16.90
C PHE A 25 7.08 -13.51 -15.96
N CYS A 26 8.27 -14.00 -16.30
CA CYS A 26 9.48 -13.75 -15.53
C CYS A 26 10.38 -12.74 -16.21
N THR A 27 10.97 -11.85 -15.42
CA THR A 27 12.12 -11.03 -15.84
C THR A 27 13.44 -11.83 -15.88
N THR A 28 13.49 -13.00 -15.22
CA THR A 28 14.66 -13.88 -15.18
C THR A 28 14.35 -15.25 -15.79
N ASN A 29 15.38 -15.97 -16.29
CA ASN A 29 15.24 -17.34 -16.75
C ASN A 29 15.07 -18.31 -15.55
N SER A 30 13.92 -18.23 -14.89
CA SER A 30 13.54 -19.17 -13.83
C SER A 30 12.91 -20.43 -14.44
N THR A 31 13.37 -21.59 -13.99
CA THR A 31 12.74 -22.90 -14.28
C THR A 31 11.86 -23.39 -13.14
N ARG A 32 11.67 -22.56 -12.10
CA ARG A 32 10.95 -22.92 -10.87
C ARG A 32 9.73 -22.02 -10.67
N GLY A 33 8.58 -22.63 -10.49
CA GLY A 33 7.33 -21.95 -10.14
C GLY A 33 6.29 -22.03 -11.25
N ASN A 34 5.10 -21.51 -10.97
CA ASN A 34 4.02 -21.42 -11.95
C ASN A 34 3.23 -20.12 -11.73
N SER A 35 3.56 -19.10 -12.53
CA SER A 35 2.96 -17.76 -12.43
C SER A 35 1.45 -17.74 -12.71
N THR A 36 0.90 -18.81 -13.30
CA THR A 36 -0.54 -18.90 -13.60
C THR A 36 -1.38 -19.32 -12.40
N TYR A 37 -0.75 -19.91 -11.37
CA TYR A 37 -1.43 -20.57 -10.25
C TYR A 37 -0.84 -20.28 -8.88
N GLU A 38 0.49 -20.31 -8.73
CA GLU A 38 1.16 -20.15 -7.43
C GLU A 38 0.82 -18.85 -6.70
N PRO A 39 0.61 -17.68 -7.37
CA PRO A 39 0.16 -16.47 -6.68
C PRO A 39 -1.18 -16.67 -5.94
N TYR A 40 -2.15 -17.36 -6.55
CA TYR A 40 -3.42 -17.70 -5.92
C TYR A 40 -3.25 -18.58 -4.70
N LEU A 41 -2.41 -19.61 -4.80
CA LEU A 41 -2.13 -20.49 -3.68
C LEU A 41 -1.39 -19.77 -2.53
N ALA A 42 -0.47 -18.87 -2.87
CA ALA A 42 0.29 -18.10 -1.89
C ALA A 42 -0.62 -17.16 -1.09
N VAL A 43 -1.45 -16.36 -1.78
CA VAL A 43 -2.39 -15.44 -1.13
C VAL A 43 -3.41 -16.20 -0.28
N HIS A 44 -3.90 -17.35 -0.77
CA HIS A 44 -4.80 -18.21 -0.01
C HIS A 44 -4.21 -18.63 1.33
N HIS A 45 -2.99 -19.17 1.34
CA HIS A 45 -2.34 -19.59 2.58
C HIS A 45 -1.93 -18.42 3.48
N ILE A 46 -1.61 -17.25 2.90
CA ILE A 46 -1.36 -16.02 3.66
C ILE A 46 -2.60 -15.61 4.45
N LEU A 47 -3.78 -15.63 3.83
CA LEU A 47 -5.06 -15.35 4.49
C LEU A 47 -5.38 -16.37 5.59
N LEU A 48 -5.18 -17.66 5.33
CA LEU A 48 -5.38 -18.71 6.34
C LEU A 48 -4.40 -18.60 7.51
N SER A 49 -3.15 -18.25 7.23
CA SER A 49 -2.12 -18.02 8.26
C SER A 49 -2.45 -16.81 9.11
N HIS A 50 -2.82 -15.70 8.47
CA HIS A 50 -3.27 -14.48 9.14
C HIS A 50 -4.45 -14.75 10.09
N SER A 51 -5.53 -15.34 9.59
CA SER A 51 -6.72 -15.61 10.40
C SER A 51 -6.44 -16.60 11.54
N SER A 52 -5.55 -17.58 11.33
CA SER A 52 -5.13 -18.53 12.36
C SER A 52 -4.39 -17.83 13.50
N ALA A 53 -3.47 -16.92 13.17
CA ALA A 53 -2.70 -16.19 14.16
C ALA A 53 -3.51 -15.08 14.84
N VAL A 54 -4.47 -14.45 14.15
CA VAL A 54 -5.48 -13.57 14.78
C VAL A 54 -6.31 -14.35 15.79
N ARG A 55 -6.81 -15.54 15.42
CA ARG A 55 -7.56 -16.40 16.34
C ARG A 55 -6.72 -16.78 17.56
N LEU A 56 -5.45 -17.12 17.38
CA LEU A 56 -4.53 -17.40 18.48
C LEU A 56 -4.37 -16.18 19.40
N TYR A 57 -4.14 -15.00 18.81
CA TYR A 57 -4.01 -13.74 19.55
C TYR A 57 -5.25 -13.45 20.40
N ARG A 58 -6.43 -13.50 19.77
CA ARG A 58 -7.72 -13.26 20.44
C ARG A 58 -7.97 -14.24 21.58
N ARG A 59 -7.60 -15.51 21.44
CA ARG A 59 -7.85 -16.54 22.46
C ARG A 59 -6.86 -16.56 23.60
N LYS A 60 -5.59 -16.18 23.36
CA LYS A 60 -4.51 -16.40 24.32
C LYS A 60 -3.91 -15.11 24.89
N TYR A 61 -3.89 -14.04 24.11
CA TYR A 61 -3.10 -12.85 24.44
C TYR A 61 -3.95 -11.57 24.60
N ARG A 62 -5.10 -11.47 23.91
CA ARG A 62 -5.90 -10.23 23.90
C ARG A 62 -6.35 -9.80 25.30
N ASP A 63 -6.82 -10.71 26.14
CA ASP A 63 -7.35 -10.35 27.48
C ASP A 63 -6.27 -9.80 28.41
N GLN A 64 -5.00 -10.12 28.16
CA GLN A 64 -3.86 -9.64 28.95
C GLN A 64 -3.19 -8.40 28.34
N GLN A 65 -3.10 -8.35 27.02
CA GLN A 65 -2.34 -7.31 26.30
C GLN A 65 -3.23 -6.14 25.85
N HIS A 66 -4.53 -6.36 25.70
CA HIS A 66 -5.51 -5.38 25.24
C HIS A 66 -5.15 -4.71 23.89
N GLY A 67 -4.40 -5.41 23.04
CA GLY A 67 -4.00 -4.90 21.73
C GLY A 67 -4.90 -5.35 20.59
N TYR A 68 -4.52 -4.89 19.40
CA TYR A 68 -5.23 -5.10 18.14
C TYR A 68 -4.33 -5.76 17.10
N VAL A 69 -4.93 -6.57 16.23
CA VAL A 69 -4.24 -7.25 15.13
C VAL A 69 -4.86 -6.84 13.80
N GLY A 70 -4.01 -6.51 12.84
CA GLY A 70 -4.43 -6.10 11.51
C GLY A 70 -3.60 -6.74 10.40
N ILE A 71 -4.06 -6.53 9.18
CA ILE A 71 -3.31 -6.82 7.94
C ILE A 71 -3.07 -5.53 7.17
N SER A 72 -1.96 -5.45 6.44
CA SER A 72 -1.68 -4.32 5.56
C SER A 72 -1.89 -4.69 4.10
N VAL A 73 -2.47 -3.76 3.34
CA VAL A 73 -2.66 -3.90 1.89
C VAL A 73 -2.00 -2.74 1.17
N TYR A 74 -1.27 -3.06 0.11
CA TYR A 74 -0.79 -2.07 -0.84
C TYR A 74 -1.94 -1.72 -1.78
N THR A 75 -2.21 -0.44 -1.95
CA THR A 75 -3.23 0.07 -2.88
C THR A 75 -2.67 1.18 -3.76
N PHE A 76 -3.39 1.45 -4.83
CA PHE A 76 -3.12 2.51 -5.79
C PHE A 76 -4.35 3.40 -5.93
N GLY A 77 -4.16 4.60 -6.46
CA GLY A 77 -5.25 5.31 -7.11
C GLY A 77 -5.58 4.65 -8.45
N PHE A 78 -6.72 3.96 -8.56
CA PHE A 78 -7.14 3.32 -9.80
C PHE A 78 -7.91 4.30 -10.69
N ILE A 79 -7.21 4.96 -11.60
CA ILE A 79 -7.79 6.01 -12.45
C ILE A 79 -8.19 5.39 -13.79
N PRO A 80 -9.46 5.47 -14.22
CA PRO A 80 -9.85 5.02 -15.55
C PRO A 80 -9.17 5.90 -16.61
N LEU A 81 -8.58 5.29 -17.65
CA LEU A 81 -7.87 6.02 -18.70
C LEU A 81 -8.79 6.97 -19.48
N THR A 82 -10.06 6.58 -19.63
CA THR A 82 -11.12 7.40 -20.21
C THR A 82 -12.39 7.33 -19.36
N ASP A 83 -13.32 8.28 -19.55
CA ASP A 83 -14.62 8.28 -18.86
C ASP A 83 -15.59 7.16 -19.31
N SER A 84 -15.13 6.24 -20.16
CA SER A 84 -15.97 5.15 -20.65
C SER A 84 -16.33 4.15 -19.54
N GLU A 85 -17.52 3.58 -19.62
CA GLU A 85 -17.96 2.54 -18.68
C GLU A 85 -17.06 1.30 -18.69
N LYS A 86 -16.38 1.03 -19.81
CA LYS A 86 -15.42 -0.06 -19.92
C LYS A 86 -14.19 0.17 -19.05
N ASP A 87 -13.61 1.37 -19.09
CA ASP A 87 -12.43 1.71 -18.29
C ASP A 87 -12.76 1.86 -16.80
N LYS A 88 -13.95 2.36 -16.46
CA LYS A 88 -14.45 2.35 -15.08
C LYS A 88 -14.60 0.92 -14.54
N ALA A 89 -15.23 0.03 -15.32
CA ALA A 89 -15.34 -1.38 -14.95
C ALA A 89 -13.96 -2.08 -14.87
N ALA A 90 -13.01 -1.69 -15.72
CA ALA A 90 -11.63 -2.20 -15.67
C ALA A 90 -10.91 -1.72 -14.40
N SER A 91 -11.09 -0.46 -14.00
CA SER A 91 -10.55 0.10 -12.75
C SER A 91 -11.07 -0.65 -11.52
N GLN A 92 -12.36 -0.99 -11.49
CA GLN A 92 -12.92 -1.83 -10.42
C GLN A 92 -12.30 -3.23 -10.43
N ARG A 93 -12.11 -3.87 -11.60
CA ARG A 93 -11.43 -5.18 -11.67
C ARG A 93 -9.99 -5.10 -11.19
N ALA A 94 -9.25 -4.05 -11.54
CA ALA A 94 -7.90 -3.85 -11.01
C ALA A 94 -7.90 -3.75 -9.48
N ARG A 95 -8.83 -2.98 -8.91
CA ARG A 95 -9.01 -2.87 -7.45
C ARG A 95 -9.40 -4.22 -6.82
N ASP A 96 -10.27 -4.99 -7.46
CA ASP A 96 -10.65 -6.33 -6.98
C ASP A 96 -9.43 -7.25 -6.90
N PHE A 97 -8.57 -7.25 -7.91
CA PHE A 97 -7.39 -8.12 -7.98
C PHE A 97 -6.22 -7.67 -7.09
N LEU A 98 -6.11 -6.37 -6.78
CA LEU A 98 -4.98 -5.83 -5.99
C LEU A 98 -5.34 -5.56 -4.52
N VAL A 99 -6.58 -5.15 -4.25
CA VAL A 99 -7.08 -4.83 -2.90
C VAL A 99 -8.13 -5.83 -2.45
N GLY A 100 -9.17 -6.03 -3.27
CA GLY A 100 -10.29 -6.93 -2.97
C GLY A 100 -9.84 -8.37 -2.69
N TRP A 101 -8.77 -8.83 -3.34
CA TRP A 101 -8.21 -10.16 -3.16
C TRP A 101 -7.87 -10.49 -1.70
N ILE A 102 -7.45 -9.46 -0.94
CA ILE A 102 -7.14 -9.58 0.49
C ILE A 102 -8.34 -9.16 1.34
N ILE A 103 -9.02 -8.07 0.99
CA ILE A 103 -10.03 -7.46 1.85
C ILE A 103 -11.38 -8.18 1.78
N GLU A 104 -11.84 -8.61 0.60
CA GLU A 104 -13.12 -9.31 0.44
C GLU A 104 -13.19 -10.59 1.30
N PRO A 105 -12.15 -11.45 1.35
CA PRO A 105 -12.15 -12.59 2.27
C PRO A 105 -12.29 -12.21 3.75
N LEU A 106 -11.76 -11.07 4.17
CA LEU A 106 -11.84 -10.63 5.58
C LEU A 106 -13.20 -10.05 5.92
N VAL A 107 -13.92 -9.47 4.96
CA VAL A 107 -15.24 -8.88 5.18
C VAL A 107 -16.35 -9.91 4.92
N HIS A 108 -16.27 -10.60 3.78
CA HIS A 108 -17.32 -11.46 3.24
C HIS A 108 -16.97 -12.96 3.25
N GLY A 109 -15.74 -13.33 3.63
CA GLY A 109 -15.30 -14.73 3.74
C GLY A 109 -15.10 -15.44 2.41
N ASP A 110 -15.03 -14.71 1.31
CA ASP A 110 -14.81 -15.26 -0.04
C ASP A 110 -14.09 -14.23 -0.91
N TYR A 111 -13.55 -14.67 -2.04
CA TYR A 111 -12.86 -13.81 -3.01
C TYR A 111 -13.82 -12.97 -3.85
N PRO A 112 -13.35 -11.84 -4.45
CA PRO A 112 -14.18 -11.04 -5.35
C PRO A 112 -14.77 -11.87 -6.49
N ILE A 113 -16.02 -11.53 -6.89
CA ILE A 113 -16.74 -12.26 -7.95
C ILE A 113 -15.99 -12.16 -9.29
N SER A 114 -15.43 -10.99 -9.61
CA SER A 114 -14.64 -10.75 -10.82
C SER A 114 -13.41 -11.67 -10.90
N MET A 115 -12.68 -11.83 -9.79
CA MET A 115 -11.53 -12.74 -9.70
C MET A 115 -11.94 -14.18 -9.92
N LYS A 116 -12.96 -14.67 -9.20
CA LYS A 116 -13.45 -16.05 -9.35
C LYS A 116 -13.89 -16.34 -10.78
N LYS A 117 -14.57 -15.38 -11.42
CA LYS A 117 -15.02 -15.51 -12.81
C LYS A 117 -13.83 -15.63 -13.78
N ASN A 118 -12.81 -14.79 -13.64
CA ASN A 118 -11.73 -14.71 -14.63
C ASN A 118 -10.61 -15.76 -14.40
N ALA A 119 -10.29 -16.04 -13.14
CA ALA A 119 -9.29 -17.04 -12.75
C ALA A 119 -9.84 -18.48 -12.89
N GLY A 120 -11.15 -18.66 -12.63
CA GLY A 120 -11.82 -19.96 -12.70
C GLY A 120 -11.23 -20.94 -11.69
N ALA A 121 -10.95 -22.18 -12.13
CA ALA A 121 -10.42 -23.23 -11.26
C ALA A 121 -9.00 -22.97 -10.71
N ARG A 122 -8.31 -21.91 -11.17
CA ARG A 122 -6.97 -21.55 -10.69
C ARG A 122 -6.98 -20.82 -9.35
N ILE A 123 -8.06 -20.13 -8.99
CA ILE A 123 -8.20 -19.55 -7.65
C ILE A 123 -8.77 -20.62 -6.70
N PRO A 124 -8.13 -20.87 -5.54
CA PRO A 124 -8.67 -21.80 -4.54
C PRO A 124 -10.04 -21.35 -4.02
N THR A 125 -10.75 -22.27 -3.40
CA THR A 125 -12.00 -21.98 -2.68
C THR A 125 -11.78 -22.20 -1.20
N PHE A 126 -12.35 -21.33 -0.37
CA PHE A 126 -12.36 -21.55 1.08
C PHE A 126 -13.43 -22.58 1.43
N THR A 127 -13.09 -23.51 2.31
CA THR A 127 -14.10 -24.33 2.99
C THR A 127 -14.98 -23.44 3.88
N THR A 128 -16.17 -23.92 4.26
CA THR A 128 -17.06 -23.19 5.18
C THR A 128 -16.34 -22.76 6.46
N ARG A 129 -15.52 -23.66 7.04
CA ARG A 129 -14.75 -23.39 8.26
C ARG A 129 -13.70 -22.30 8.06
N GLU A 130 -13.02 -22.29 6.92
CA GLU A 130 -12.02 -21.27 6.59
C GLU A 130 -12.67 -19.91 6.34
N SER A 131 -13.78 -19.89 5.60
CA SER A 131 -14.59 -18.69 5.36
C SER A 131 -15.05 -18.05 6.66
N GLU A 132 -15.60 -18.84 7.59
CA GLU A 132 -16.00 -18.38 8.92
C GLU A 132 -14.83 -17.86 9.76
N GLN A 133 -13.65 -18.49 9.63
CA GLN A 133 -12.45 -18.05 10.36
C GLN A 133 -11.89 -16.73 9.83
N LEU A 134 -12.01 -16.47 8.53
CA LEU A 134 -11.52 -15.26 7.86
C LEU A 134 -12.39 -14.04 8.13
N LYS A 135 -13.72 -14.20 8.15
CA LYS A 135 -14.66 -13.10 8.41
C LYS A 135 -14.34 -12.40 9.72
N GLY A 136 -14.08 -11.10 9.66
CA GLY A 136 -13.74 -10.28 10.80
C GLY A 136 -12.40 -10.63 11.45
N SER A 137 -11.49 -11.33 10.74
CA SER A 137 -10.16 -11.68 11.27
C SER A 137 -9.18 -10.51 11.25
N SER A 138 -9.64 -9.27 11.21
CA SER A 138 -8.80 -8.07 11.30
C SER A 138 -9.51 -7.02 12.15
N ASP A 139 -8.81 -6.39 13.10
CA ASP A 139 -9.36 -5.30 13.92
C ASP A 139 -9.20 -3.92 13.25
N PHE A 140 -8.22 -3.81 12.35
CA PHE A 140 -7.96 -2.62 11.54
C PHE A 140 -7.33 -3.04 10.20
N ILE A 141 -7.33 -2.13 9.22
CA ILE A 141 -6.62 -2.31 7.94
C ILE A 141 -5.46 -1.31 7.87
N GLY A 142 -4.26 -1.82 7.63
CA GLY A 142 -3.11 -1.00 7.24
C GLY A 142 -3.20 -0.68 5.75
N VAL A 143 -3.13 0.60 5.39
CA VAL A 143 -3.10 1.05 4.00
C VAL A 143 -1.67 1.49 3.67
N ILE A 144 -1.11 0.92 2.62
CA ILE A 144 0.14 1.36 2.01
C ILE A 144 -0.23 2.01 0.68
N TYR A 145 0.16 3.27 0.49
CA TYR A 145 -0.19 4.03 -0.71
C TYR A 145 0.95 4.97 -1.10
N TYR A 146 1.28 5.00 -2.40
CA TYR A 146 2.34 5.85 -2.94
C TYR A 146 1.92 6.64 -4.18
N ASN A 147 1.17 6.03 -5.10
CA ASN A 147 0.82 6.66 -6.38
C ASN A 147 -0.46 6.07 -6.99
N ASN A 148 -0.74 6.51 -8.21
CA ASN A 148 -1.88 6.10 -9.01
C ASN A 148 -1.43 5.33 -10.24
N VAL A 149 -2.35 4.54 -10.79
CA VAL A 149 -2.19 3.84 -12.05
C VAL A 149 -3.38 4.16 -12.94
N ASN A 150 -3.12 4.40 -14.22
CA ASN A 150 -4.17 4.55 -15.21
C ASN A 150 -4.58 3.15 -15.70
N VAL A 151 -5.88 2.89 -15.79
CA VAL A 151 -6.44 1.58 -16.09
C VAL A 151 -7.32 1.64 -17.32
N THR A 152 -7.13 0.71 -18.25
CA THR A 152 -8.00 0.56 -19.42
C THR A 152 -8.47 -0.88 -19.61
N ASP A 153 -9.64 -1.05 -20.21
CA ASP A 153 -10.26 -2.35 -20.50
C ASP A 153 -9.41 -3.18 -21.47
N ASN A 154 -9.16 -4.44 -21.12
CA ASN A 154 -8.42 -5.38 -21.98
C ASN A 154 -9.03 -6.79 -21.89
N PRO A 155 -10.22 -7.01 -22.49
CA PRO A 155 -10.88 -8.31 -22.45
C PRO A 155 -10.15 -9.38 -23.26
N ASP A 156 -9.32 -8.97 -24.23
CA ASP A 156 -8.55 -9.89 -25.07
C ASP A 156 -7.49 -10.66 -24.27
N ALA A 157 -7.03 -10.12 -23.14
CA ALA A 157 -6.15 -10.83 -22.22
C ALA A 157 -6.72 -12.18 -21.75
N LEU A 158 -8.06 -12.29 -21.64
CA LEU A 158 -8.73 -13.54 -21.22
C LEU A 158 -8.75 -14.61 -22.33
N LYS A 159 -8.48 -14.24 -23.59
CA LYS A 159 -8.42 -15.17 -24.73
C LYS A 159 -7.10 -15.93 -24.78
N THR A 160 -6.06 -15.44 -24.11
CA THR A 160 -4.76 -16.09 -24.05
C THR A 160 -4.84 -17.37 -23.19
N PRO A 161 -4.38 -18.53 -23.68
CA PRO A 161 -4.43 -19.76 -22.90
C PRO A 161 -3.55 -19.72 -21.64
N LEU A 162 -2.41 -19.05 -21.72
CA LEU A 162 -1.45 -18.89 -20.63
C LEU A 162 -1.56 -17.47 -20.05
N ARG A 163 -1.98 -17.37 -18.78
CA ARG A 163 -2.27 -16.09 -18.11
C ARG A 163 -1.70 -16.08 -16.70
N ASP A 164 -1.08 -14.97 -16.32
CA ASP A 164 -0.79 -14.67 -14.92
C ASP A 164 -1.95 -13.91 -14.28
N ILE A 165 -1.78 -13.52 -13.01
CA ILE A 165 -2.78 -12.77 -12.27
C ILE A 165 -3.13 -11.42 -12.92
N LEU A 166 -2.16 -10.80 -13.61
CA LEU A 166 -2.37 -9.48 -14.22
C LEU A 166 -3.25 -9.61 -15.46
N ALA A 167 -2.99 -10.62 -16.31
CA ALA A 167 -3.84 -10.93 -17.45
C ALA A 167 -5.27 -11.32 -17.03
N ASP A 168 -5.43 -11.98 -15.88
CA ASP A 168 -6.74 -12.34 -15.34
C ASP A 168 -7.59 -11.14 -14.90
N MET A 169 -6.99 -9.97 -14.67
CA MET A 169 -7.75 -8.74 -14.41
C MET A 169 -8.60 -8.31 -15.61
N ALA A 170 -8.26 -8.77 -16.82
CA ALA A 170 -8.82 -8.28 -18.08
C ALA A 170 -8.69 -6.76 -18.22
N ALA A 171 -7.60 -6.19 -17.72
CA ALA A 171 -7.33 -4.76 -17.68
C ALA A 171 -5.84 -4.53 -17.90
N SER A 172 -5.50 -3.39 -18.50
CA SER A 172 -4.12 -2.95 -18.65
C SER A 172 -3.84 -1.81 -17.67
N LEU A 173 -2.83 -1.98 -16.83
CA LEU A 173 -2.31 -0.94 -15.94
C LEU A 173 -1.21 -0.18 -16.69
N ILE A 174 -1.54 1.02 -17.17
CA ILE A 174 -0.60 1.86 -17.91
C ILE A 174 0.42 2.42 -16.92
N TYR A 175 1.69 2.42 -17.32
CA TYR A 175 2.82 2.92 -16.51
C TYR A 175 3.05 2.17 -15.19
N LEU A 176 2.61 0.90 -15.09
CA LEU A 176 2.96 0.07 -13.93
C LEU A 176 4.48 -0.07 -13.77
N GLN A 177 5.24 -0.01 -14.86
CA GLN A 177 6.71 -0.05 -14.81
C GLN A 177 7.32 1.18 -14.12
N ASP A 178 6.61 2.31 -14.08
CA ASP A 178 7.08 3.54 -13.43
C ASP A 178 7.10 3.39 -11.89
N LEU A 179 6.47 2.35 -11.36
CA LEU A 179 6.69 1.92 -9.97
C LEU A 179 8.15 1.59 -9.70
N PHE A 180 8.89 1.12 -10.70
CA PHE A 180 10.32 0.82 -10.62
C PHE A 180 11.19 1.89 -11.27
N SER A 181 10.62 3.01 -11.74
CA SER A 181 11.41 4.14 -12.24
C SER A 181 12.11 4.86 -11.10
N GLU A 182 13.07 5.70 -11.44
CA GLU A 182 13.78 6.57 -10.49
C GLU A 182 13.05 7.91 -10.29
N GLU A 183 11.88 8.10 -10.94
CA GLU A 183 11.15 9.37 -10.95
C GLU A 183 10.36 9.61 -9.66
N GLU A 184 10.12 10.87 -9.31
CA GLU A 184 9.27 11.22 -8.17
C GLU A 184 7.80 10.88 -8.44
N TYR A 185 7.06 10.48 -7.41
CA TYR A 185 5.63 10.22 -7.56
C TYR A 185 4.82 11.51 -7.73
N PRO A 186 3.76 11.49 -8.56
CA PRO A 186 2.87 12.64 -8.71
C PRO A 186 2.13 12.93 -7.40
N VAL A 187 2.04 14.21 -7.03
CA VAL A 187 1.33 14.66 -5.84
C VAL A 187 -0.17 14.73 -6.14
N THR A 188 -0.92 13.69 -5.78
CA THR A 188 -2.33 13.50 -6.16
C THR A 188 -3.21 13.15 -4.95
N PRO A 189 -3.32 14.05 -3.95
CA PRO A 189 -3.97 13.75 -2.68
C PRO A 189 -5.47 13.43 -2.79
N TRP A 190 -6.13 13.91 -3.84
CA TRP A 190 -7.51 13.59 -4.15
C TRP A 190 -7.70 12.08 -4.40
N SER A 191 -6.70 11.40 -4.96
CA SER A 191 -6.79 9.98 -5.29
C SER A 191 -6.61 9.10 -4.05
N LEU A 192 -5.71 9.49 -3.12
CA LEU A 192 -5.64 8.87 -1.80
C LEU A 192 -6.97 9.01 -1.04
N ARG A 193 -7.56 10.21 -1.05
CA ARG A 193 -8.86 10.45 -0.42
C ARG A 193 -9.94 9.54 -0.98
N GLU A 194 -10.05 9.46 -2.31
CA GLU A 194 -11.02 8.61 -2.99
C GLU A 194 -10.82 7.13 -2.62
N GLU A 195 -9.59 6.63 -2.62
CA GLU A 195 -9.34 5.24 -2.28
C GLU A 195 -9.66 4.93 -0.82
N LEU A 196 -9.38 5.85 0.12
CA LEU A 196 -9.80 5.69 1.52
C LEU A 196 -11.32 5.66 1.66
N ASN A 197 -12.03 6.51 0.92
CA ASN A 197 -13.49 6.50 0.87
C ASN A 197 -14.04 5.20 0.25
N ASN A 198 -13.31 4.56 -0.67
CA ASN A 198 -13.71 3.25 -1.20
C ASN A 198 -13.70 2.15 -0.11
N PHE A 199 -12.79 2.21 0.88
CA PHE A 199 -12.87 1.30 2.04
C PHE A 199 -14.10 1.55 2.89
N GLN A 200 -14.49 2.81 3.07
CA GLN A 200 -15.73 3.19 3.75
C GLN A 200 -16.95 2.62 3.03
N LEU A 201 -17.04 2.82 1.71
CA LEU A 201 -18.20 2.44 0.90
C LEU A 201 -18.36 0.92 0.73
N HIS A 202 -17.27 0.19 0.51
CA HIS A 202 -17.33 -1.22 0.13
C HIS A 202 -17.09 -2.20 1.28
N TYR A 203 -16.43 -1.77 2.36
CA TYR A 203 -15.93 -2.68 3.40
C TYR A 203 -16.41 -2.34 4.81
N GLY A 204 -17.47 -1.54 4.93
CA GLY A 204 -18.10 -1.24 6.22
C GLY A 204 -17.30 -0.28 7.09
N ASN A 205 -16.45 0.56 6.48
CA ASN A 205 -15.66 1.60 7.16
C ASN A 205 -14.78 1.09 8.32
N PRO A 206 -13.90 0.10 8.06
CA PRO A 206 -13.04 -0.45 9.10
C PRO A 206 -12.08 0.62 9.65
N PRO A 207 -11.60 0.50 10.90
CA PRO A 207 -10.49 1.33 11.37
C PRO A 207 -9.29 1.19 10.43
N MET A 208 -8.73 2.31 9.98
CA MET A 208 -7.61 2.32 9.03
C MET A 208 -6.39 3.06 9.59
N PHE A 209 -5.20 2.58 9.26
CA PHE A 209 -3.95 3.29 9.48
C PHE A 209 -3.20 3.40 8.17
N ILE A 210 -2.75 4.59 7.80
CA ILE A 210 -1.82 4.72 6.66
C ILE A 210 -0.46 4.25 7.16
N HIS A 211 -0.13 2.98 6.94
CA HIS A 211 1.11 2.39 7.42
C HIS A 211 2.33 2.89 6.64
N GLU A 212 2.13 3.24 5.38
CA GLU A 212 3.17 3.81 4.55
C GLU A 212 2.61 4.79 3.53
N ASN A 213 3.25 5.95 3.50
CA ASN A 213 3.12 6.93 2.45
C ASN A 213 4.39 7.78 2.42
N GLY A 214 4.95 8.03 1.25
CA GLY A 214 6.25 8.68 1.13
C GLY A 214 6.59 9.11 -0.29
N GLN A 215 7.56 10.02 -0.42
CA GLN A 215 8.06 10.45 -1.71
C GLN A 215 9.42 9.80 -2.01
N ARG A 216 9.53 9.23 -3.20
CA ARG A 216 10.78 8.74 -3.76
C ARG A 216 11.60 9.93 -4.24
N THR A 217 12.86 9.98 -3.85
CA THR A 217 13.87 10.83 -4.50
C THR A 217 15.14 10.01 -4.75
N MET A 218 16.00 10.47 -5.66
CA MET A 218 17.32 9.86 -5.86
C MET A 218 18.16 9.88 -4.58
N SER A 219 18.95 8.85 -4.35
CA SER A 219 19.79 8.71 -3.15
C SER A 219 20.83 9.83 -2.99
N ASN A 220 21.30 10.41 -4.09
CA ASN A 220 22.20 11.57 -4.11
C ASN A 220 21.45 12.92 -4.14
N SER A 221 20.13 12.92 -3.87
CA SER A 221 19.34 14.16 -3.83
C SER A 221 19.76 15.07 -2.68
N SER A 222 19.52 16.38 -2.87
CA SER A 222 19.83 17.39 -1.86
C SER A 222 19.07 17.16 -0.55
N LEU A 223 19.67 17.57 0.58
CA LEU A 223 18.97 17.67 1.86
C LEU A 223 17.79 18.67 1.81
N GLN A 224 17.73 19.53 0.80
CA GLN A 224 16.61 20.44 0.52
C GLN A 224 15.53 19.76 -0.34
N ASP A 225 14.91 18.72 0.20
CA ASP A 225 13.94 17.85 -0.49
C ASP A 225 12.51 18.42 -0.53
N VAL A 226 12.35 19.55 -1.22
CA VAL A 226 11.06 20.27 -1.36
C VAL A 226 9.95 19.39 -1.94
N SER A 227 10.27 18.49 -2.88
CA SER A 227 9.29 17.55 -3.46
C SER A 227 8.69 16.62 -2.42
N ARG A 228 9.50 16.13 -1.47
CA ARG A 228 9.02 15.30 -0.35
C ARG A 228 8.12 16.08 0.59
N VAL A 229 8.45 17.35 0.88
CA VAL A 229 7.57 18.23 1.66
C VAL A 229 6.21 18.40 0.98
N LYS A 230 6.20 18.75 -0.31
CA LYS A 230 4.96 18.90 -1.10
C LYS A 230 4.11 17.64 -1.09
N TYR A 231 4.75 16.48 -1.30
CA TYR A 231 4.08 15.19 -1.32
C TYR A 231 3.44 14.85 0.04
N LEU A 232 4.20 14.95 1.13
CA LEU A 232 3.71 14.65 2.48
C LEU A 232 2.59 15.59 2.87
N GLN A 233 2.76 16.91 2.65
CA GLN A 233 1.73 17.90 2.94
C GLN A 233 0.45 17.62 2.17
N GLY A 234 0.55 17.38 0.85
CA GLY A 234 -0.60 17.06 0.01
C GLY A 234 -1.33 15.82 0.51
N ASN A 235 -0.63 14.68 0.65
CA ASN A 235 -1.26 13.42 1.03
C ASN A 235 -1.82 13.43 2.46
N ILE A 236 -1.14 14.06 3.44
CA ILE A 236 -1.70 14.25 4.79
C ILE A 236 -2.97 15.12 4.72
N GLY A 237 -3.00 16.14 3.85
CA GLY A 237 -4.22 16.89 3.55
C GLY A 237 -5.35 16.02 2.97
N GLY A 238 -5.03 15.13 2.02
CA GLY A 238 -5.99 14.17 1.47
C GLY A 238 -6.56 13.21 2.52
N VAL A 239 -5.72 12.74 3.47
CA VAL A 239 -6.15 11.94 4.62
C VAL A 239 -7.08 12.73 5.54
N LEU A 240 -6.79 14.01 5.78
CA LEU A 240 -7.66 14.88 6.56
C LEU A 240 -9.02 15.09 5.88
N ASP A 241 -9.04 15.22 4.56
CA ASP A 241 -10.30 15.34 3.81
C ASP A 241 -11.10 14.02 3.83
N ALA A 242 -10.45 12.85 3.74
CA ALA A 242 -11.12 11.57 3.91
C ALA A 242 -11.70 11.40 5.33
N LEU A 243 -10.97 11.86 6.37
CA LEU A 243 -11.48 11.92 7.74
C LEU A 243 -12.76 12.78 7.83
N ARG A 244 -12.80 13.92 7.12
CA ARG A 244 -13.97 14.81 7.06
C ARG A 244 -15.14 14.18 6.29
N ASP A 245 -14.87 13.33 5.32
CA ASP A 245 -15.89 12.54 4.60
C ASP A 245 -16.44 11.37 5.43
N GLY A 246 -15.82 11.07 6.58
CA GLY A 246 -16.25 10.04 7.52
C GLY A 246 -15.46 8.73 7.44
N SER A 247 -14.38 8.66 6.66
CA SER A 247 -13.46 7.52 6.67
C SER A 247 -12.83 7.34 8.06
N ASN A 248 -12.80 6.09 8.56
CA ASN A 248 -12.43 5.75 9.93
C ASN A 248 -10.90 5.65 10.13
N ILE A 249 -10.16 6.71 9.82
CA ILE A 249 -8.69 6.72 9.86
C ILE A 249 -8.19 7.03 11.28
N LYS A 250 -7.16 6.32 11.73
CA LYS A 250 -6.63 6.33 13.10
C LYS A 250 -5.18 6.76 13.20
N GLY A 251 -4.44 6.78 12.10
CA GLY A 251 -3.06 7.24 12.10
C GLY A 251 -2.44 7.25 10.71
N TYR A 252 -1.29 7.93 10.63
CA TYR A 252 -0.49 8.08 9.44
C TYR A 252 0.99 7.89 9.80
N PHE A 253 1.68 7.06 9.03
CA PHE A 253 3.07 6.72 9.20
C PHE A 253 3.82 7.03 7.90
N ALA A 254 4.77 7.97 7.98
CA ALA A 254 5.59 8.34 6.84
C ALA A 254 6.63 7.23 6.55
N TRP A 255 6.65 6.76 5.31
CA TRP A 255 7.78 5.97 4.81
C TRP A 255 8.82 6.93 4.21
N SER A 256 10.02 7.05 4.75
CA SER A 256 10.56 6.33 5.91
C SER A 256 11.27 7.27 6.87
N PHE A 257 11.60 6.78 8.06
CA PHE A 257 12.36 7.59 9.02
C PHE A 257 13.79 7.87 8.51
N LEU A 258 14.46 6.87 7.94
CA LEU A 258 15.85 6.93 7.46
C LEU A 258 15.93 6.40 6.04
N ASP A 259 16.87 6.94 5.25
CA ASP A 259 17.25 6.31 3.99
C ASP A 259 17.78 4.90 4.24
N LEU A 260 17.16 3.91 3.58
CA LEU A 260 17.41 2.49 3.80
C LEU A 260 17.54 1.74 2.48
N PHE A 261 17.58 0.40 2.54
CA PHE A 261 17.60 -0.46 1.37
C PHE A 261 16.17 -0.65 0.83
N GLU A 262 15.85 0.01 -0.28
CA GLU A 262 14.51 0.04 -0.91
C GLU A 262 14.28 -1.15 -1.83
N LEU A 263 14.62 -2.36 -1.36
CA LEU A 263 14.42 -3.66 -2.03
C LEU A 263 14.74 -3.63 -3.54
N LEU A 264 13.73 -3.38 -4.37
CA LEU A 264 13.80 -3.40 -5.84
C LEU A 264 14.66 -2.26 -6.42
N ALA A 265 14.68 -1.09 -5.78
CA ALA A 265 15.56 0.03 -6.16
C ALA A 265 16.93 -0.04 -5.46
N GLY A 266 17.09 -0.99 -4.54
CA GLY A 266 18.27 -1.12 -3.68
C GLY A 266 18.60 0.20 -2.98
N TYR A 267 19.75 0.75 -3.31
CA TYR A 267 20.29 1.96 -2.70
C TYR A 267 20.21 3.21 -3.58
N LYS A 268 19.61 3.09 -4.78
CA LYS A 268 19.50 4.19 -5.75
C LYS A 268 18.42 5.19 -5.39
N SER A 269 17.33 4.72 -4.79
CA SER A 269 16.22 5.54 -4.31
C SER A 269 16.30 5.79 -2.81
N SER A 270 15.62 6.84 -2.37
CA SER A 270 15.54 7.27 -0.98
C SER A 270 14.13 7.77 -0.66
N PHE A 271 13.62 7.36 0.51
CA PHE A 271 12.34 7.80 1.05
C PHE A 271 12.47 8.47 2.42
N GLY A 272 13.66 8.39 3.03
CA GLY A 272 13.90 8.79 4.40
C GLY A 272 13.74 10.28 4.61
N LEU A 273 13.16 10.65 5.76
CA LEU A 273 13.23 12.01 6.30
C LEU A 273 14.68 12.39 6.67
N TYR A 274 15.52 11.40 6.97
CA TYR A 274 16.95 11.59 7.23
C TYR A 274 17.79 10.89 6.16
N TYR A 275 18.73 11.63 5.59
CA TYR A 275 19.79 11.07 4.76
C TYR A 275 20.72 10.22 5.61
N VAL A 276 21.17 9.08 5.08
CA VAL A 276 22.18 8.22 5.68
C VAL A 276 23.40 8.24 4.78
N ASP A 277 24.49 8.81 5.27
CA ASP A 277 25.77 8.78 4.58
C ASP A 277 26.35 7.38 4.65
N ARG A 278 26.44 6.71 3.50
CA ARG A 278 26.91 5.31 3.42
C ARG A 278 28.43 5.22 3.23
N ASP A 279 29.09 6.32 2.91
CA ASP A 279 30.53 6.39 2.78
C ASP A 279 31.19 6.71 4.13
N ASP A 280 30.43 7.30 5.06
CA ASP A 280 30.83 7.46 6.46
C ASP A 280 30.77 6.10 7.21
N PRO A 281 31.86 5.64 7.86
CA PRO A 281 31.89 4.36 8.56
C PRO A 281 30.93 4.27 9.76
N GLU A 282 30.47 5.41 10.30
CA GLU A 282 29.45 5.48 11.36
C GLU A 282 28.02 5.54 10.79
N LEU A 283 27.89 5.51 9.46
CA LEU A 283 26.64 5.67 8.72
C LEU A 283 25.90 6.95 9.12
N LYS A 284 26.57 8.10 9.17
CA LYS A 284 26.02 9.30 9.81
C LYS A 284 24.68 9.76 9.21
N ARG A 285 23.77 10.22 10.07
CA ARG A 285 22.40 10.64 9.70
C ARG A 285 22.29 12.16 9.64
N TYR A 286 21.66 12.68 8.58
CA TYR A 286 21.46 14.11 8.37
C TYR A 286 19.98 14.43 8.13
N PRO A 287 19.35 15.33 8.91
CA PRO A 287 17.95 15.67 8.71
C PRO A 287 17.77 16.40 7.38
N LYS A 288 16.86 15.90 6.54
CA LYS A 288 16.41 16.63 5.33
C LYS A 288 15.41 17.73 5.72
N LEU A 289 15.06 18.58 4.76
CA LEU A 289 14.04 19.62 4.93
C LEU A 289 12.70 19.01 5.36
N SER A 290 12.33 17.86 4.78
CA SER A 290 11.15 17.09 5.16
C SER A 290 11.15 16.65 6.64
N ALA A 291 12.28 16.26 7.22
CA ALA A 291 12.36 15.97 8.67
C ALA A 291 12.04 17.20 9.52
N LYS A 292 12.61 18.35 9.14
CA LYS A 292 12.36 19.62 9.85
C LYS A 292 10.89 20.02 9.71
N TRP A 293 10.35 19.93 8.51
CA TRP A 293 8.94 20.17 8.23
C TRP A 293 8.02 19.29 9.07
N TYR A 294 8.24 17.96 9.07
CA TYR A 294 7.42 16.99 9.79
C TYR A 294 7.44 17.26 11.31
N LYS A 295 8.60 17.65 11.86
CA LYS A 295 8.72 18.10 13.26
C LYS A 295 7.84 19.31 13.57
N TRP A 296 7.79 20.30 12.68
CA TRP A 296 6.97 21.50 12.88
C TRP A 296 5.47 21.21 12.69
N PHE A 297 5.12 20.37 11.73
CA PHE A 297 3.76 19.85 11.53
C PHE A 297 3.23 19.18 12.81
N LEU A 298 3.99 18.25 13.38
CA LEU A 298 3.59 17.54 14.61
C LEU A 298 3.44 18.45 15.83
N ARG A 299 4.09 19.62 15.83
CA ARG A 299 3.98 20.60 16.91
C ARG A 299 2.79 21.56 16.76
N GLY A 300 2.04 21.47 15.66
CA GLY A 300 0.96 22.41 15.34
C GLY A 300 1.46 23.84 15.11
N THR A 301 2.77 24.03 14.90
CA THR A 301 3.44 25.34 14.83
C THR A 301 3.79 25.73 13.40
N ILE A 302 3.01 25.29 12.41
CA ILE A 302 3.08 25.83 11.04
C ILE A 302 2.48 27.26 10.98
N GLU A 303 2.50 28.00 12.09
CA GLU A 303 2.50 29.45 12.03
C GLU A 303 3.93 29.92 11.79
N LEU A 304 4.22 30.11 10.50
CA LEU A 304 5.30 30.88 9.87
C LEU A 304 6.26 31.63 10.83
N LYS A 305 7.10 30.90 11.58
CA LYS A 305 8.37 31.48 12.00
C LYS A 305 9.29 31.44 10.79
N LYS A 306 9.76 32.63 10.39
CA LYS A 306 10.77 32.88 9.35
C LYS A 306 12.06 32.10 9.64
N ASP A 307 12.05 30.82 9.35
CA ASP A 307 13.25 30.02 9.18
C ASP A 307 13.59 30.09 7.69
N ALA A 308 14.73 30.72 7.37
CA ALA A 308 15.14 31.03 6.01
C ALA A 308 15.25 29.78 5.10
N SER A 309 15.35 28.57 5.68
CA SER A 309 15.27 27.33 4.88
C SER A 309 13.90 27.04 4.29
N PHE A 310 12.84 27.74 4.75
CA PHE A 310 11.47 27.56 4.26
C PHE A 310 11.02 28.67 3.30
N ASP A 311 11.86 29.67 3.00
CA ASP A 311 11.47 30.76 2.09
C ASP A 311 11.10 30.25 0.68
N SER A 312 11.69 29.14 0.22
CA SER A 312 11.34 28.50 -1.06
C SER A 312 10.04 27.69 -1.05
N VAL A 313 9.51 27.39 0.14
CA VAL A 313 8.35 26.51 0.39
C VAL A 313 7.21 27.27 1.09
N GLY A 314 7.45 28.52 1.50
CA GLY A 314 6.54 29.41 2.24
C GLY A 314 5.16 29.56 1.61
N HIS A 315 5.10 29.56 0.27
CA HIS A 315 3.88 29.65 -0.52
C HIS A 315 2.96 28.43 -0.39
N LEU A 316 3.46 27.29 0.09
CA LEU A 316 2.65 26.09 0.30
C LEU A 316 1.95 26.08 1.65
N PHE A 317 2.27 27.02 2.54
CA PHE A 317 1.71 27.14 3.89
C PHE A 317 0.62 28.21 4.04
N GLN A 318 0.29 28.90 2.94
CA GLN A 318 -0.83 29.84 2.85
C GLN A 318 -2.09 29.09 2.41
#